data_AF-A0A3D2L284-F1
#
_entry.id   AF-A0A3D2L284-F1
#
_cell.length_a   1.000
_cell.length_b   1.000
_cell.length_c   1.000
_cell.angle_alpha   90.00
_cell.angle_beta   90.00
_cell.angle_gamma   90.00
#
_symmetry.space_group_name_H-M   'P 1'
#
loop_
_entity.id
_entity.type
_entity.pdbx_description
1 polymer ?
#
loop_
_entity_poly.entity_id
_entity_poly.type
_entity_poly.pdbx_seq_one_letter_code
_entity_poly.pdbx_strand_id
1 'polypeptide(L)' 'MPAQPTLDDARALLKRVYGYDAFRGLQEDVIADTLGGKDGLAVLPTGGGKSLCYQIPALLRDG' A
#
# COMPACT_ATOMS: atom_id res chain seq x y z
N MET A 1 -8.98 -1.35 20.38
CA MET A 1 -8.82 -1.72 18.96
C MET A 1 -7.41 -1.34 18.56
N PRO A 2 -6.66 -2.18 17.82
CA PRO A 2 -5.34 -1.78 17.34
C PRO A 2 -5.45 -0.49 16.53
N ALA A 3 -4.44 0.37 16.63
CA ALA A 3 -4.37 1.59 15.83
C ALA A 3 -4.40 1.22 14.34
N GLN A 4 -5.17 1.96 13.54
CA GLN A 4 -5.20 1.73 12.10
C GLN A 4 -3.82 2.06 11.50
N PRO A 5 -3.27 1.20 10.63
CA PRO A 5 -1.98 1.45 10.00
C PRO A 5 -2.02 2.71 9.13
N THR A 6 -0.93 3.47 9.19
CA THR A 6 -0.78 4.77 8.52
C THR A 6 -0.01 4.64 7.20
N LEU A 7 0.00 5.73 6.42
CA LEU A 7 0.82 5.79 5.20
C LEU A 7 2.33 5.75 5.49
N ASP A 8 2.75 6.23 6.65
CA ASP A 8 4.16 6.16 7.06
C ASP A 8 4.57 4.72 7.39
N ASP A 9 3.67 3.93 7.99
CA ASP A 9 3.88 2.49 8.18
C ASP A 9 4.03 1.77 6.82
N ALA A 10 3.23 2.17 5.82
CA ALA A 10 3.33 1.66 4.47
C ALA A 10 4.66 2.01 3.79
N ARG A 11 5.16 3.24 3.94
CA ARG A 11 6.48 3.67 3.42
C ARG A 11 7.62 2.92 4.13
N ALA A 12 7.53 2.76 5.45
CA ALA A 12 8.51 2.00 6.21
C ALA A 12 8.54 0.52 5.77
N LEU A 13 7.36 -0.09 5.56
CA LEU A 13 7.24 -1.46 5.07
C LEU A 13 7.78 -1.61 3.64
N LEU A 14 7.46 -0.65 2.76
CA LEU A 14 7.97 -0.59 1.38
C LEU A 14 9.50 -0.68 1.38
N LYS A 15 10.16 0.16 2.20
CA LYS A 15 11.61 0.15 2.29
C LYS A 15 12.15 -1.15 2.91
N ARG A 16 11.56 -1.60 4.01
CA ARG A 16 12.03 -2.77 4.77
C ARG A 16 11.87 -4.09 4.03
N VAL A 17 10.76 -4.28 3.31
CA VAL A 17 10.42 -5.57 2.67
C VAL A 17 10.77 -5.58 1.19
N TYR A 18 10.59 -4.45 0.49
CA TYR A 18 10.77 -4.39 -0.96
C TYR A 18 12.01 -3.58 -1.39
N GLY A 19 12.66 -2.87 -0.46
CA GLY A 19 13.89 -2.12 -0.73
C GLY A 19 13.70 -0.79 -1.46
N TYR A 20 12.47 -0.38 -1.78
CA TYR A 20 12.19 0.86 -2.52
C TYR A 20 12.10 2.08 -1.58
N ASP A 21 12.60 3.21 -2.05
CA ASP A 21 12.57 4.47 -1.29
C ASP A 21 11.23 5.21 -1.39
N ALA A 22 10.48 4.98 -2.47
CA ALA A 22 9.21 5.64 -2.72
C ALA A 22 8.26 4.77 -3.54
N PHE A 23 6.97 4.98 -3.34
CA PHE A 23 5.92 4.49 -4.22
C PHE A 23 6.03 5.11 -5.61
N ARG A 24 5.47 4.43 -6.62
CA ARG A 24 5.47 4.91 -8.01
C ARG A 24 4.06 5.20 -8.49
N GLY A 25 3.88 6.32 -9.17
CA GLY A 25 2.60 6.72 -9.75
C GLY A 25 1.49 6.70 -8.70
N LEU A 26 0.36 6.05 -9.03
CA LEU A 26 -0.84 6.01 -8.18
C LEU A 26 -0.76 5.00 -7.02
N GLN A 27 0.38 4.34 -6.80
CA GLN A 27 0.49 3.32 -5.73
C GLN A 27 0.21 3.90 -4.34
N GLU A 28 0.74 5.09 -4.05
CA GLU A 28 0.55 5.74 -2.74
C GLU A 28 -0.94 6.06 -2.49
N ASP A 29 -1.62 6.65 -3.48
CA ASP A 29 -3.04 7.01 -3.39
C ASP A 29 -3.93 5.77 -3.20
N VAL A 30 -3.70 4.71 -4.00
CA VAL A 30 -4.46 3.47 -3.88
C VAL A 30 -4.27 2.82 -2.51
N ILE A 31 -3.03 2.82 -1.99
CA ILE A 31 -2.73 2.27 -0.65
C ILE A 31 -3.38 3.12 0.43
N ALA A 32 -3.31 4.46 0.33
CA ALA A 32 -3.91 5.37 1.30
C ALA A 32 -5.45 5.21 1.35
N ASP A 33 -6.10 5.13 0.19
CA ASP A 33 -7.54 4.87 0.11
C ASP A 33 -7.90 3.50 0.68
N THR A 34 -7.11 2.46 0.34
CA THR A 34 -7.32 1.10 0.86
C THR A 34 -7.19 1.10 2.38
N LEU A 35 -6.13 1.67 2.94
CA LEU A 35 -5.89 1.76 4.39
C LEU A 35 -7.00 2.54 5.11
N GLY A 36 -7.51 3.61 4.48
CA GLY A 36 -8.66 4.38 4.93
C GLY A 36 -10.01 3.68 4.84
N GLY A 37 -10.04 2.42 4.37
CA GLY A 37 -11.25 1.60 4.30
C GLY A 37 -12.17 1.95 3.13
N LYS A 38 -11.65 2.59 2.07
CA LYS A 38 -12.41 2.89 0.86
C LYS A 38 -12.31 1.74 -0.15
N ASP A 39 -13.42 1.45 -0.81
CA ASP A 39 -13.44 0.54 -1.95
C ASP A 39 -13.01 1.26 -3.24
N GLY A 40 -12.27 0.58 -4.11
CA GLY A 40 -11.80 1.16 -5.37
C GLY A 40 -11.27 0.13 -6.37
N LEU A 41 -11.19 0.55 -7.64
CA LEU A 41 -10.63 -0.25 -8.73
C LEU A 41 -9.31 0.38 -9.20
N ALA A 42 -8.19 -0.29 -8.94
CA ALA A 42 -6.88 0.14 -9.39
C ALA A 42 -6.51 -0.49 -10.74
N VAL A 43 -6.47 0.33 -11.81
CA VAL A 43 -6.05 -0.09 -13.15
C VAL A 43 -4.64 0.44 -13.42
N LEU A 44 -3.65 -0.45 -13.45
CA LEU A 44 -2.27 -0.11 -13.80
C LEU A 44 -1.77 -1.08 -14.89
N PRO A 45 -0.77 -0.70 -15.71
CA PRO A 45 -0.17 -1.60 -16.69
C PRO A 45 0.53 -2.79 -16.05
N THR A 46 0.80 -3.84 -16.82
CA THR A 46 1.69 -4.94 -16.41
C THR A 46 3.07 -4.38 -16.06
N GLY A 47 3.68 -4.85 -14.98
CA GLY A 47 4.92 -4.29 -14.44
C GLY A 47 4.76 -2.98 -13.65
N GLY A 48 3.58 -2.35 -13.63
CA GLY A 48 3.29 -1.12 -12.89
C GLY A 48 3.21 -1.27 -11.36
N GLY A 49 3.47 -2.46 -10.83
CA GLY A 49 3.50 -2.72 -9.39
C GLY A 49 2.12 -2.79 -8.70
N LYS A 50 1.07 -3.21 -9.42
CA LYS A 50 -0.27 -3.48 -8.85
C LYS A 50 -0.24 -4.34 -7.58
N SER A 51 0.70 -5.28 -7.52
CA SER A 51 0.84 -6.18 -6.39
C SER A 51 1.15 -5.48 -5.08
N LEU A 52 1.94 -4.41 -5.12
CA LEU A 52 2.23 -3.61 -3.93
C LEU A 52 0.94 -2.98 -3.35
N CYS A 53 0.01 -2.57 -4.21
CA CYS A 53 -1.21 -1.87 -3.81
C CYS A 53 -2.13 -2.71 -2.90
N TYR A 54 -2.08 -4.04 -2.99
CA TYR A 54 -2.85 -4.92 -2.09
C TYR A 54 -1.99 -5.65 -1.07
N GLN A 55 -0.72 -5.94 -1.38
CA GLN A 55 0.17 -6.65 -0.45
C GLN A 55 0.53 -5.80 0.76
N ILE A 56 0.84 -4.51 0.56
CA ILE A 56 1.23 -3.63 1.68
C ILE A 56 0.08 -3.46 2.68
N PRO A 57 -1.16 -3.12 2.26
CA PRO A 57 -2.29 -3.08 3.18
C PRO A 57 -2.54 -4.41 3.89
N ALA A 58 -2.41 -5.54 3.19
CA ALA A 58 -2.63 -6.87 3.78
C ALA A 58 -1.57 -7.25 4.83
N LEU A 59 -0.32 -6.82 4.66
CA LEU A 59 0.76 -7.04 5.62
C LEU A 59 0.70 -6.12 6.84
N LEU A 60 0.05 -4.96 6.71
CA LEU A 60 -0.12 -3.98 7.78
C LEU A 60 -1.36 -4.23 8.64
N ARG A 61 -2.37 -4.89 8.08
CA ARG A 61 -3.57 -5.27 8.80
C ARG A 61 -3.34 -6.61 9.49
N ASP A 62 -3.45 -6.63 10.81
CA ASP A 62 -3.72 -7.86 11.53
C ASP A 62 -5.08 -8.37 11.04
N GLY A 63 -5.10 -9.59 10.48
CA GLY A 63 -6.31 -10.21 9.90
C GLY A 63 -7.45 -10.40 10.90
#